data_AF-A0A521K144-F1
#
_entry.id   AF-A0A521K144-F1
#
_cell.length_a   1.000
_cell.length_b   1.000
_cell.length_c   1.000
_cell.angle_alpha   90.00
_cell.angle_beta   90.00
_cell.angle_gamma   90.00
#
_symmetry.space_group_name_H-M   'P 1'
#
loop_
_entity.id
_entity.type
_entity.pdbx_description
1 polymer ?
#
loop_
_entity_poly.entity_id
_entity_poly.type
_entity_poly.pdbx_seq_one_letter_code
_entity_poly.pdbx_strand_id
1 'polypeptide(L)'
;LPLSRFDPAALRVAGPPPVLYCRTGRRSAEAAERMLRAGWTEAHHLSGGIEAWKAAGLAVVRDPHAPLPIMRQVQITAGSLVLVGCALGWLVHPAFYGLAAFVGAGLTMAGLSGWCGMAHLLERMPWNARGPSAR
;
A
#
# COMPACT_ATOMS: atom_id res chain seq x y z
N LEU A 1 -5.28 -9.46 -3.17
CA LEU A 1 -4.45 -9.18 -4.37
C LEU A 1 -4.27 -7.66 -4.52
N PRO A 2 -3.05 -7.12 -4.73
CA PRO A 2 -2.84 -5.69 -4.98
C PRO A 2 -3.35 -5.28 -6.37
N LEU A 3 -3.92 -4.07 -6.48
CA LEU A 3 -4.43 -3.52 -7.74
C LEU A 3 -3.33 -3.38 -8.82
N SER A 4 -2.09 -3.11 -8.43
CA SER A 4 -0.96 -2.98 -9.37
C SER A 4 -0.61 -4.29 -10.09
N ARG A 5 -1.00 -5.43 -9.53
CA ARG A 5 -0.79 -6.77 -10.10
C ARG A 5 -2.12 -7.46 -10.41
N PHE A 6 -3.23 -6.72 -10.42
CA PHE A 6 -4.55 -7.27 -10.72
C PHE A 6 -4.73 -7.37 -12.21
N ASP A 7 -4.88 -8.61 -12.68
CA ASP A 7 -5.24 -8.95 -14.04
C ASP A 7 -6.62 -9.67 -14.04
N PRO A 8 -7.67 -9.04 -14.58
CA PRO A 8 -9.00 -9.64 -14.64
C PRO A 8 -9.09 -10.83 -15.61
N ALA A 9 -8.21 -10.95 -16.61
CA ALA A 9 -8.21 -12.08 -17.55
C ALA A 9 -7.61 -13.35 -16.93
N ALA A 10 -6.67 -13.20 -16.00
CA ALA A 10 -6.07 -14.30 -15.24
C ALA A 10 -6.98 -14.84 -14.12
N LEU A 11 -8.07 -14.13 -13.79
CA LEU A 11 -8.92 -14.48 -12.67
C LEU A 11 -9.85 -15.66 -13.04
N ARG A 12 -9.61 -16.81 -12.40
CA ARG A 12 -10.50 -17.99 -12.49
C ARG A 12 -11.30 -18.12 -11.21
N VAL A 13 -12.60 -17.84 -11.28
CA VAL A 13 -13.52 -17.96 -10.14
C VAL A 13 -14.41 -19.18 -10.36
N ALA A 14 -14.46 -20.07 -9.37
CA ALA A 14 -15.44 -21.15 -9.31
C ALA A 14 -16.52 -20.76 -8.30
N GLY A 15 -17.79 -20.74 -8.71
CA GLY A 15 -18.92 -20.39 -7.86
C GLY A 15 -19.44 -18.96 -8.07
N PRO A 16 -20.04 -18.34 -7.02
CA PRO A 16 -20.65 -17.01 -7.10
C PRO A 16 -19.66 -15.91 -7.55
N PRO A 17 -20.16 -14.81 -8.13
CA PRO A 17 -19.31 -13.72 -8.59
C PRO A 17 -18.49 -13.13 -7.43
N PRO A 18 -17.19 -12.80 -7.67
CA PRO A 18 -16.32 -12.30 -6.63
C PRO A 18 -16.73 -10.88 -6.21
N VAL A 19 -16.63 -10.58 -4.91
CA VAL A 19 -16.77 -9.21 -4.39
C VAL A 19 -15.39 -8.63 -4.11
N LEU A 20 -15.06 -7.55 -4.80
CA LEU A 20 -13.81 -6.82 -4.62
C LEU A 20 -13.90 -5.89 -3.42
N TYR A 21 -12.83 -5.80 -2.63
CA TYR A 21 -12.75 -4.77 -1.59
C TYR A 21 -11.32 -4.26 -1.43
N CYS A 22 -11.22 -3.07 -0.86
CA CYS A 22 -9.97 -2.52 -0.39
C CYS A 22 -10.21 -1.78 0.94
N ARG A 23 -9.27 -0.93 1.37
CA ARG A 23 -9.42 -0.19 2.63
C ARG A 23 -10.66 0.72 2.61
N THR A 24 -10.77 1.58 1.59
CA THR A 24 -11.78 2.66 1.52
C THR A 24 -12.71 2.57 0.31
N GLY A 25 -12.63 1.52 -0.50
CA GLY A 25 -13.43 1.33 -1.71
C GLY A 25 -12.81 1.82 -3.02
N ARG A 26 -11.93 2.84 -3.00
CA ARG A 26 -11.37 3.45 -4.24
C ARG A 26 -10.67 2.46 -5.18
N ARG A 27 -9.74 1.65 -4.65
CA ARG A 27 -8.98 0.68 -5.47
C ARG A 27 -9.82 -0.48 -5.96
N SER A 28 -10.86 -0.85 -5.21
CA SER A 28 -11.77 -1.94 -5.59
C SER A 28 -12.77 -1.49 -6.64
N ALA A 29 -13.19 -0.22 -6.64
CA ALA A 29 -13.96 0.36 -7.74
C ALA A 29 -13.14 0.36 -9.04
N GLU A 30 -11.89 0.81 -8.98
CA GLU A 30 -10.99 0.79 -10.15
C GLU A 30 -10.74 -0.64 -10.67
N ALA A 31 -10.60 -1.63 -9.77
CA ALA A 31 -10.51 -3.03 -10.16
C ALA A 31 -11.80 -3.53 -10.84
N ALA A 32 -12.98 -3.13 -10.34
CA ALA A 32 -14.25 -3.51 -10.94
C ALA A 32 -14.38 -2.94 -12.37
N GLU A 33 -13.99 -1.68 -12.58
CA GLU A 33 -13.94 -1.08 -13.92
C GLU A 33 -12.99 -1.81 -14.87
N ARG A 34 -11.85 -2.31 -14.35
CA ARG A 34 -10.93 -3.14 -15.15
C ARG A 34 -11.54 -4.48 -15.52
N MET A 35 -12.32 -5.10 -14.63
CA MET A 35 -13.04 -6.35 -14.94
C MET A 35 -14.07 -6.14 -16.05
N LEU A 36 -14.90 -5.10 -15.95
CA LEU A 36 -15.91 -4.78 -16.97
C LEU A 36 -15.25 -4.51 -18.33
N ARG A 37 -14.15 -3.73 -18.36
CA ARG A 37 -13.37 -3.49 -19.58
C ARG A 37 -12.73 -4.75 -20.17
N ALA A 38 -12.46 -5.76 -19.34
CA ALA A 38 -11.93 -7.05 -19.77
C ALA A 38 -13.02 -8.03 -20.24
N GLY A 39 -14.28 -7.61 -20.31
CA GLY A 39 -15.39 -8.43 -20.83
C GLY A 39 -16.17 -9.20 -19.76
N TRP A 40 -15.96 -8.92 -18.47
CA TRP A 40 -16.84 -9.44 -17.43
C TRP A 40 -18.21 -8.76 -17.51
N THR A 41 -19.29 -9.54 -17.38
CA THR A 41 -20.67 -9.03 -17.41
C THR A 41 -21.03 -8.27 -16.14
N GLU A 42 -20.49 -8.69 -14.99
CA GLU A 42 -20.75 -8.10 -13.69
C GLU A 42 -19.46 -8.01 -12.87
N ALA A 43 -19.32 -6.91 -12.12
CA ALA A 43 -18.23 -6.72 -11.17
C ALA A 43 -18.76 -6.01 -9.93
N HIS A 44 -18.66 -6.69 -8.78
CA HIS A 44 -19.14 -6.14 -7.51
C HIS A 44 -17.95 -5.66 -6.67
N HIS A 45 -18.13 -4.52 -6.00
CA HIS A 45 -17.20 -4.09 -4.98
C HIS A 45 -17.90 -3.60 -3.72
N LEU A 46 -17.23 -3.74 -2.59
CA LEU A 46 -17.70 -3.23 -1.31
C LEU A 46 -17.55 -1.71 -1.24
N SER A 47 -18.68 -1.00 -1.23
CA SER A 47 -18.74 0.45 -1.03
C SER A 47 -18.18 0.85 0.33
N GLY A 48 -17.33 1.88 0.36
CA GLY A 48 -16.60 2.30 1.56
C GLY A 48 -15.49 1.35 2.02
N GLY A 49 -15.34 0.17 1.39
CA GLY A 49 -14.31 -0.81 1.69
C GLY A 49 -14.46 -1.46 3.08
N ILE A 50 -13.38 -2.10 3.55
CA ILE A 50 -13.39 -2.82 4.83
C ILE A 50 -13.56 -1.89 6.04
N GLU A 51 -13.26 -0.60 5.92
CA GLU A 51 -13.50 0.36 7.00
C GLU A 51 -15.00 0.58 7.23
N ALA A 52 -15.82 0.67 6.17
CA ALA A 52 -17.27 0.75 6.32
C ALA A 52 -17.85 -0.55 6.91
N TRP A 53 -17.32 -1.71 6.53
CA TRP A 53 -17.69 -3.01 7.12
C TRP A 53 -17.43 -3.06 8.63
N LYS A 54 -16.24 -2.59 9.07
CA LYS A 54 -15.90 -2.50 10.49
C LYS A 54 -16.79 -1.50 11.23
N ALA A 55 -17.07 -0.35 10.61
CA ALA A 55 -17.93 0.68 11.20
C ALA A 55 -19.37 0.17 11.40
N ALA A 56 -19.83 -0.76 10.55
CA ALA A 56 -21.09 -1.45 10.69
C ALA A 56 -21.08 -2.56 11.79
N GLY A 57 -19.98 -2.74 12.51
CA GLY A 57 -19.87 -3.73 13.59
C GLY A 57 -19.78 -5.18 13.11
N LEU A 58 -19.49 -5.41 11.83
CA LEU A 58 -19.43 -6.74 11.25
C LEU A 58 -18.10 -7.44 11.55
N ALA A 59 -18.13 -8.78 11.58
CA ALA A 59 -16.98 -9.60 11.93
C ALA A 59 -15.81 -9.41 10.95
N VAL A 60 -14.59 -9.36 11.48
CA VAL A 60 -13.35 -9.29 10.70
C VAL A 60 -12.31 -10.25 11.27
N VAL A 61 -11.58 -10.92 10.40
CA VAL A 61 -10.42 -11.74 10.77
C VAL A 61 -9.17 -10.86 10.69
N ARG A 62 -8.37 -10.83 11.75
CA ARG A 62 -7.08 -10.15 11.77
C ARG A 62 -5.98 -11.19 11.68
N ASP A 63 -5.06 -10.96 10.75
CA ASP A 63 -3.80 -11.69 10.70
C ASP A 63 -2.74 -10.91 11.52
N PRO A 64 -2.32 -11.42 12.69
CA PRO A 64 -1.32 -10.74 13.52
C PRO A 64 0.08 -10.78 12.91
N HIS A 65 0.34 -11.68 11.94
CA HIS A 65 1.62 -11.82 11.26
C HIS A 65 1.69 -11.01 9.96
N ALA A 66 0.64 -10.28 9.60
CA ALA A 66 0.63 -9.45 8.42
C ALA A 66 1.74 -8.38 8.49
N PRO A 67 2.50 -8.17 7.40
CA PRO A 67 3.56 -7.17 7.38
C PRO A 67 2.99 -5.76 7.58
N LEU A 68 3.81 -4.89 8.15
CA LEU A 68 3.43 -3.49 8.40
C LEU A 68 2.95 -2.82 7.12
N PRO A 69 1.92 -1.95 7.17
CA PRO A 69 1.49 -1.18 6.00
C PRO A 69 2.67 -0.41 5.40
N ILE A 70 2.78 -0.39 4.06
CA ILE A 70 3.89 0.25 3.35
C ILE A 70 4.12 1.69 3.82
N MET A 71 3.06 2.47 4.01
CA MET A 71 3.19 3.85 4.49
C MET A 71 3.83 3.94 5.88
N ARG A 72 3.53 2.98 6.77
CA ARG A 72 4.16 2.91 8.10
C ARG A 72 5.64 2.55 7.98
N GLN A 73 6.01 1.66 7.07
CA GLN A 73 7.42 1.36 6.77
C GLN A 73 8.15 2.59 6.23
N VAL A 74 7.55 3.32 5.29
CA VAL A 74 8.12 4.57 4.75
C VAL A 74 8.35 5.61 5.83
N GLN A 75 7.36 5.83 6.71
CA GLN A 75 7.47 6.79 7.82
C GLN A 75 8.58 6.42 8.80
N ILE A 76 8.66 5.15 9.21
CA ILE A 76 9.71 4.67 10.12
C ILE A 76 11.08 4.85 9.47
N THR A 77 11.25 4.43 8.21
CA THR A 77 12.54 4.52 7.51
C THR A 77 12.96 5.97 7.30
N ALA A 78 12.09 6.81 6.74
CA ALA A 78 12.40 8.22 6.46
C ALA A 78 12.67 9.00 7.75
N GLY A 79 11.85 8.81 8.78
CA GLY A 79 12.06 9.44 10.08
C GLY A 79 13.37 9.01 10.74
N SER A 80 13.71 7.72 10.68
CA SER A 80 14.98 7.22 11.20
C SER A 80 16.18 7.81 10.47
N LEU A 81 16.13 7.91 9.14
CA LEU A 81 17.21 8.51 8.33
C LEU A 81 17.41 10.00 8.66
N VAL A 82 16.32 10.75 8.85
CA VAL A 82 16.40 12.17 9.23
C VAL A 82 17.00 12.32 10.63
N LEU A 83 16.53 11.54 11.62
CA LEU A 83 17.06 11.59 12.99
C LEU A 83 18.55 11.24 13.03
N VAL A 84 18.96 10.19 12.31
CA VAL A 84 20.38 9.80 12.20
C VAL A 84 21.19 10.89 11.50
N GLY A 85 20.69 11.46 10.40
CA GLY A 85 21.36 12.55 9.69
C GLY A 85 21.57 13.79 10.54
N CYS A 86 20.54 14.19 11.31
CA CYS A 86 20.65 15.32 12.25
C CYS A 86 21.61 15.02 13.41
N ALA A 87 21.55 13.81 13.99
CA ALA A 87 22.45 13.43 15.08
C ALA A 87 23.92 13.40 14.63
N LEU A 88 24.21 12.86 13.45
CA LEU A 88 25.56 12.87 12.87
C LEU A 88 26.00 14.27 12.46
N GLY A 89 25.06 15.11 12.00
CA GLY A 89 25.29 16.53 11.71
C GLY A 89 25.76 17.31 12.94
N TRP A 90 25.17 16.99 14.09
CA TRP A 90 25.50 17.59 15.38
C TRP A 90 26.78 17.00 16.00
N LEU A 91 26.94 15.67 15.98
CA LEU A 91 27.99 14.97 16.73
C LEU A 91 29.29 14.76 15.96
N VAL A 92 29.26 14.72 14.63
CA VAL A 92 30.41 14.31 13.80
C VAL A 92 30.83 15.43 12.85
N HIS A 93 29.94 15.86 11.95
CA HIS A 93 30.26 16.89 10.95
C HIS A 93 29.00 17.52 10.33
N PRO A 94 28.91 18.85 10.17
CA PRO A 94 27.72 19.53 9.61
C PRO A 94 27.28 19.02 8.22
N ALA A 95 28.18 18.45 7.43
CA ALA A 95 27.84 17.86 6.13
C ALA A 95 26.75 16.77 6.20
N PHE A 96 26.58 16.09 7.35
CA PHE A 96 25.55 15.05 7.51
C PHE A 96 24.12 15.59 7.53
N TYR A 97 23.90 16.89 7.76
CA TYR A 97 22.58 17.51 7.55
C TYR A 97 22.10 17.38 6.10
N GLY A 98 23.02 17.18 5.14
CA GLY A 98 22.69 16.88 3.75
C GLY A 98 21.81 15.63 3.59
N LEU A 99 21.99 14.60 4.44
CA LEU A 99 21.12 13.42 4.42
C LEU A 99 19.68 13.77 4.80
N ALA A 100 19.50 14.53 5.88
CA ALA A 100 18.18 14.98 6.31
C ALA A 100 17.52 15.88 5.25
N ALA A 101 18.29 16.79 4.65
CA ALA A 101 17.82 17.65 3.56
C ALA A 101 17.37 16.85 2.34
N PHE A 102 18.13 15.83 1.93
CA PHE A 102 17.77 14.95 0.81
C PHE A 102 16.47 14.18 1.08
N VAL A 103 16.33 13.57 2.26
CA VAL A 103 15.11 12.83 2.62
C VAL A 103 13.90 13.77 2.69
N GLY A 104 14.07 14.97 3.27
CA GLY A 104 13.03 15.99 3.34
C GLY A 104 12.56 16.44 1.96
N ALA A 105 13.50 16.73 1.04
CA ALA A 105 13.17 17.10 -0.33
C ALA A 105 12.38 16.00 -1.06
N GLY A 106 12.78 14.74 -0.87
CA GLY A 106 12.06 13.58 -1.42
C GLY A 106 10.62 13.45 -0.88
N LEU A 107 10.40 13.71 0.41
CA LEU A 107 9.06 13.70 1.01
C LEU A 107 8.18 14.84 0.47
N THR A 108 8.73 16.04 0.32
CA THR A 108 8.01 17.19 -0.28
C THR A 108 7.58 16.86 -1.71
N MET A 109 8.51 16.36 -2.54
CA MET A 109 8.20 15.95 -3.91
C MET A 109 7.15 14.83 -3.95
N ALA A 110 7.23 13.85 -3.05
CA ALA A 110 6.25 12.77 -2.96
C ALA A 110 4.86 13.28 -2.57
N GLY A 111 4.78 14.27 -1.68
CA GLY A 111 3.53 14.94 -1.31
C GLY A 111 2.91 15.70 -2.49
N LEU A 112 3.73 16.36 -3.30
CA LEU A 112 3.27 17.12 -4.48
C LEU A 112 2.86 16.23 -5.66
N SER A 113 3.60 15.16 -5.94
CA SER A 113 3.39 14.30 -7.12
C SER A 113 2.53 13.06 -6.85
N GLY A 114 2.36 12.69 -5.57
CA GLY A 114 1.78 11.40 -5.18
C GLY A 114 2.70 10.20 -5.43
N TRP A 115 3.91 10.41 -5.98
CA TRP A 115 4.88 9.36 -6.23
C TRP A 115 5.94 9.28 -5.12
N CYS A 116 5.91 8.19 -4.34
CA CYS A 116 6.88 7.93 -3.28
C CYS A 116 7.87 6.83 -3.72
N GLY A 117 9.08 7.22 -4.13
CA GLY A 117 10.13 6.26 -4.53
C GLY A 117 10.46 5.23 -3.44
N MET A 118 10.48 5.65 -2.17
CA MET A 118 10.68 4.76 -1.02
C MET A 118 9.59 3.69 -0.93
N ALA A 119 8.32 4.06 -1.15
CA ALA A 119 7.22 3.10 -1.12
C ALA A 119 7.38 2.04 -2.22
N HIS A 120 7.76 2.47 -3.43
CA HIS A 120 7.98 1.56 -4.55
C HIS A 120 9.17 0.62 -4.33
N LEU A 121 10.23 1.09 -3.68
CA LEU A 121 11.36 0.27 -3.26
C LEU A 121 10.93 -0.79 -2.23
N LEU A 122 10.21 -0.35 -1.18
CA LEU A 122 9.77 -1.24 -0.11
C LEU A 122 8.77 -2.31 -0.58
N GLU A 123 7.92 -2.01 -1.56
CA GLU A 123 6.99 -2.98 -2.16
C GLU A 123 7.68 -4.19 -2.81
N ARG A 124 8.97 -4.08 -3.16
CA ARG A 124 9.76 -5.16 -3.77
C ARG A 124 10.49 -6.03 -2.75
N MET A 125 10.52 -5.61 -1.47
CA MET A 125 11.26 -6.34 -0.44
C MET A 125 10.59 -7.68 -0.12
N PRO A 126 11.37 -8.73 0.21
CA PRO A 126 10.86 -10.11 0.31
C PRO A 126 9.82 -10.30 1.41
N TRP A 127 9.89 -9.55 2.50
CA TRP A 127 8.89 -9.59 3.58
C TRP A 127 7.53 -8.97 3.19
N ASN A 128 7.49 -8.15 2.13
CA ASN A 128 6.26 -7.58 1.59
C ASN A 128 5.67 -8.43 0.45
N ALA A 129 6.41 -9.44 -0.04
CA ALA A 129 5.90 -10.40 -0.99
C ALA A 129 4.96 -11.38 -0.27
N ARG A 130 3.66 -11.14 -0.35
CA ARG A 130 2.66 -12.12 0.12
C ARG A 130 2.63 -13.29 -0.85
N GLY A 131 2.94 -14.49 -0.37
CA GLY A 131 2.59 -15.74 -1.06
C GLY A 131 1.08 -15.84 -1.25
N PRO A 132 0.58 -16.74 -2.12
CA PRO A 132 -0.85 -16.95 -2.28
C PRO A 132 -1.47 -17.24 -0.91
N SER A 133 -2.49 -16.45 -0.51
CA SER A 133 -3.25 -16.75 0.70
C SER A 133 -3.83 -18.16 0.54
N ALA A 134 -3.38 -19.08 1.38
CA ALA A 134 -4.00 -20.40 1.47
C ALA A 134 -5.49 -20.19 1.73
N ARG A 135 -6.29 -20.86 0.91
CA ARG A 135 -7.75 -20.90 1.00
C ARG A 135 -8.18 -21.52 2.32
#